data_AF-A0A5S3PPE5-F1
#
_entry.id   AF-A0A5S3PPE5-F1
#
_cell.length_a   1.000
_cell.length_b   1.000
_cell.length_c   1.000
_cell.angle_alpha   90.00
_cell.angle_beta   90.00
_cell.angle_gamma   90.00
#
_symmetry.space_group_name_H-M   'P 1'
#
loop_
_entity.id
_entity.type
_entity.pdbx_description
1 polymer ?
#
loop_
_entity_poly.entity_id
_entity_poly.type
_entity_poly.pdbx_seq_one_letter_code
_entity_poly.pdbx_strand_id
1 'polypeptide(L)' 'MRIKDRIELGGLYRLDEGFGGLFLFNVAEWVDLGYAYESAYDSPVQAASQGTHEVFIKLKL' A
#
# COMPACT_ATOMS: atom_id res chain seq x y z
N MET A 1 -10.68 -4.48 -4.24
CA MET A 1 -11.65 -4.33 -5.35
C MET A 1 -10.85 -4.05 -6.62
N ARG A 2 -11.07 -4.80 -7.70
CA ARG A 2 -10.27 -4.71 -8.94
C ARG A 2 -11.04 -3.91 -10.00
N ILE A 3 -10.51 -2.76 -10.42
CA ILE A 3 -11.15 -1.85 -11.37
C ILE A 3 -10.39 -1.96 -12.71
N LYS A 4 -11.10 -2.35 -13.78
CA LYS A 4 -10.57 -2.54 -15.15
C LYS A 4 -9.43 -3.55 -15.31
N ASP A 5 -9.39 -4.61 -14.49
CA ASP A 5 -8.37 -5.68 -14.50
C ASP A 5 -6.90 -5.25 -14.38
N ARG A 6 -6.67 -3.95 -14.20
CA ARG A 6 -5.34 -3.34 -14.18
C ARG A 6 -5.06 -2.56 -12.91
N ILE A 7 -6.08 -2.25 -12.11
CA ILE A 7 -5.92 -1.48 -10.88
C ILE A 7 -6.56 -2.26 -9.74
N GLU A 8 -5.81 -2.41 -8.66
CA GLU A 8 -6.25 -3.05 -7.43
C GLU A 8 -6.04 -2.09 -6.26
N LEU A 9 -7.11 -1.85 -5.52
CA LEU A 9 -7.11 -1.03 -4.33
C LEU A 9 -7.32 -1.92 -3.11
N GLY A 10 -6.46 -1.73 -2.11
CA GLY A 10 -6.50 -2.39 -0.82
C GLY A 10 -6.45 -1.38 0.33
N GLY A 11 -7.12 -1.71 1.43
CA GLY A 11 -6.93 -1.03 2.70
C GLY A 11 -6.16 -1.94 3.65
N LEU A 12 -5.30 -1.34 4.45
CA LEU A 12 -4.56 -1.99 5.51
C LEU A 12 -5.04 -1.40 6.84
N TYR A 13 -5.25 -2.25 7.83
CA TYR A 13 -5.50 -1.79 9.19
C TYR A 13 -4.68 -2.65 10.13
N ARG A 14 -3.85 -1.99 10.95
CA ARG A 14 -3.05 -2.61 11.99
C ARG A 14 -3.65 -2.18 13.32
N LEU A 15 -4.17 -3.16 14.06
CA LEU A 15 -4.98 -2.97 15.28
C LEU A 15 -4.33 -2.01 16.30
N ASP A 16 -3.00 -1.99 16.38
CA ASP A 16 -2.27 -1.23 17.40
C ASP A 16 -1.34 -0.14 16.83
N GLU A 17 -1.31 0.08 15.51
CA GLU A 17 -0.33 1.01 14.93
C GLU A 17 -0.93 1.98 13.92
N GLY A 18 -1.99 1.65 13.17
CA GLY A 18 -2.59 2.59 12.23
C GLY A 18 -3.37 2.00 11.06
N PHE A 19 -3.62 2.85 10.07
CA PHE A 19 -4.35 2.54 8.85
C PHE A 19 -3.46 2.87 7.64
N GLY A 20 -3.62 2.10 6.58
CA GLY A 20 -2.87 2.27 5.35
C GLY A 20 -3.72 2.02 4.12
N GLY A 21 -3.26 2.56 3.00
CA GLY A 21 -3.81 2.32 1.68
C GLY A 21 -2.79 1.63 0.79
N LEU A 22 -3.28 0.71 -0.03
CA LEU A 22 -2.53 0.02 -1.06
C LEU A 22 -3.12 0.36 -2.42
N PHE A 23 -2.26 0.78 -3.33
CA PHE A 23 -2.56 0.98 -4.74
C PHE A 23 -1.65 0.07 -5.57
N LEU A 24 -2.22 -0.86 -6.30
CA LEU A 24 -1.50 -1.71 -7.24
C LEU A 24 -1.97 -1.45 -8.66
N PHE A 25 -1.03 -1.37 -9.59
CA PHE A 25 -1.31 -1.33 -11.01
C PHE A 25 -0.56 -2.43 -11.77
N ASN A 26 -1.30 -3.11 -12.64
CA ASN A 26 -0.75 -4.12 -13.53
C ASN A 26 -0.08 -3.44 -14.72
N VAL A 27 1.21 -3.70 -14.89
CA VAL A 27 2.00 -3.16 -16.01
C VAL A 27 2.06 -4.16 -17.15
N ALA A 28 2.27 -5.43 -16.82
CA ALA A 28 2.22 -6.55 -17.75
C ALA A 28 1.66 -7.79 -17.05
N GLU A 29 1.34 -8.84 -17.82
CA GLU A 29 0.77 -10.08 -17.25
C GLU A 29 1.66 -10.71 -16.16
N TRP A 30 2.98 -10.49 -16.25
CA TRP A 30 3.99 -11.02 -15.33
C TRP A 30 4.43 -10.02 -14.22
N VAL A 31 3.98 -8.76 -14.27
CA VAL A 31 4.43 -7.72 -13.30
C VAL A 31 3.36 -6.71 -12.91
N ASP A 32 3.24 -6.52 -11.60
CA ASP A 32 2.50 -5.41 -11.00
C ASP A 32 3.45 -4.46 -10.28
N LEU A 33 3.15 -3.17 -10.33
CA LEU A 33 3.78 -2.15 -9.53
C LEU A 33 2.80 -1.69 -8.45
N GLY A 34 3.29 -1.58 -7.23
CA GLY A 34 2.52 -1.24 -6.05
C GLY A 34 3.08 -0.03 -5.32
N TYR A 35 2.18 0.74 -4.73
CA TYR A 35 2.46 1.84 -3.84
C TYR A 35 1.64 1.67 -2.56
N ALA A 36 2.30 1.70 -1.41
CA ALA A 36 1.66 1.68 -0.11
C ALA A 36 1.87 3.03 0.58
N TYR A 37 0.79 3.53 1.17
CA TYR A 37 0.85 4.65 2.08
C TYR A 37 0.32 4.20 3.43
N GLU A 38 1.07 4.45 4.49
CA GLU A 38 0.64 4.12 5.83
C GLU A 38 0.66 5.35 6.72
N SER A 39 -0.40 5.51 7.50
CA SER A 39 -0.53 6.54 8.51
C SER A 39 -0.76 5.88 9.87
N ALA A 40 0.28 5.92 10.71
CA ALA A 40 0.20 5.43 12.07
C ALA A 40 -0.43 6.49 13.00
N TYR A 41 -1.36 6.08 13.85
CA TYR A 41 -1.99 7.00 14.82
C TYR A 41 -1.31 6.98 16.20
N ASP A 42 -0.62 5.88 16.55
CA ASP A 42 -0.31 5.54 17.95
C ASP A 42 1.17 5.23 18.20
N SER A 43 2.08 5.95 17.55
CA SER A 43 3.52 5.84 17.82
C SER A 43 4.18 7.21 18.04
N PRO A 44 4.84 7.45 19.20
CA PRO A 44 5.60 8.67 19.47
C PRO A 44 6.72 8.93 18.45
N VAL A 45 7.23 7.88 17.80
CA VAL A 45 8.24 7.95 16.74
C VAL A 45 7.63 8.47 15.43
N GLN A 46 6.34 8.20 15.18
CA GLN A 46 5.62 8.66 13.99
C GLN A 46 4.87 9.98 14.16
N ALA A 47 4.72 10.52 15.38
CA ALA A 47 4.27 11.91 15.54
C ALA A 47 5.21 12.93 14.84
N ALA A 48 6.48 12.54 14.58
CA ALA A 48 7.45 13.28 13.80
C ALA A 48 7.53 12.83 12.31
N SER A 49 7.03 11.63 11.98
CA SER A 49 7.10 11.03 10.65
C SER A 49 5.70 11.00 10.04
N GLN A 50 5.42 11.88 9.07
CA GLN A 50 4.11 12.09 8.42
C GLN A 50 3.66 10.91 7.54
N GLY A 51 3.59 9.70 8.11
CA GLY A 51 3.34 8.46 7.40
C GLY A 51 4.56 7.92 6.66
N THR A 52 4.39 6.74 6.07
CA THR A 52 5.42 6.06 5.25
C THR A 52 4.95 5.91 3.82
N HIS A 53 5.84 6.18 2.86
CA HIS A 53 5.61 6.01 1.43
C HIS A 53 6.46 4.84 0.93
N GLU A 54 5.84 3.72 0.57
CA GLU A 54 6.54 2.53 0.10
C GLU A 54 6.19 2.23 -1.36
N VAL A 55 7.19 1.79 -2.13
CA VAL A 55 7.02 1.28 -3.50
C VAL A 55 7.48 -0.15 -3.55
N PHE A 56 6.73 -1.00 -4.24
CA PHE A 56 7.06 -2.42 -4.37
C PHE A 56 6.68 -2.96 -5.74
N ILE A 57 7.29 -4.08 -6.11
CA ILE A 57 7.06 -4.79 -7.36
C ILE A 57 6.63 -6.20 -7.02
N LYS A 58 5.56 -6.67 -7.68
CA LYS A 58 5.07 -8.04 -7.55
C LYS A 58 5.24 -8.75 -8.88
N LEU A 59 6.05 -9.80 -8.86
CA LEU A 59 6.24 -10.69 -10.01
C LEU A 59 5.23 -11.82 -9.95
N LYS A 60 4.57 -12.10 -11.07
CA LYS A 60 3.63 -13.21 -11.25
C LYS A 60 4.32 -14.28 -12.10
N LEU A 61 4.42 -15.50 -11.55
CA LEU A 61 4.93 -16.67 -12.25
C LEU A 61 3.76 -17.48 -12.83
#